data_AF-A0A6S6QW06-F1
#
_entry.id   AF-A0A6S6QW06-F1
#
_cell.length_a   1.000
_cell.length_b   1.000
_cell.length_c   1.000
_cell.angle_alpha   90.00
_cell.angle_beta   90.00
_cell.angle_gamma   90.00
#
_symmetry.space_group_name_H-M   'P 1'
#
loop_
_entity.id
_entity.type
_entity.pdbx_description
1 polymer ?
#
loop_
_entity_poly.entity_id
_entity_poly.type
_entity_poly.pdbx_seq_one_letter_code
_entity_poly.pdbx_strand_id
1 'polypeptide(L)'
;MKMKHLLLECYCSCDIPVENNPCYTNGKGIGIHCLQCENFSYTKCPHEIAYSNEDGVIEDMDDFIGFGGEMDVDDKEQRQKWITEWSNICREKISNAYDEYMDKRNQLE
;
A
#
# COMPACT_ATOMS: atom_id res chain seq x y z
N MET A 1 -16.10 -17.02 7.73
CA MET A 1 -14.93 -16.24 8.17
C MET A 1 -15.17 -14.78 7.80
N LYS A 2 -14.98 -13.82 8.72
CA LYS A 2 -15.04 -12.38 8.39
C LYS A 2 -13.61 -11.89 8.24
N MET A 3 -13.18 -11.65 7.01
CA MET A 3 -11.85 -11.09 6.72
C MET A 3 -11.92 -9.57 6.65
N LYS A 4 -10.88 -8.90 7.15
CA LYS A 4 -10.63 -7.48 6.92
C LYS A 4 -9.21 -7.37 6.38
N HIS A 5 -9.06 -6.68 5.26
CA HIS A 5 -7.76 -6.38 4.67
C HIS A 5 -7.26 -5.03 5.23
N LEU A 6 -5.96 -4.93 5.45
CA LEU A 6 -5.29 -3.72 5.96
C LEU A 6 -4.01 -3.51 5.16
N LEU A 7 -3.87 -2.33 4.56
CA LEU A 7 -2.62 -1.89 3.93
C LEU A 7 -1.75 -1.21 4.99
N LEU A 8 -0.48 -1.58 5.03
CA LEU A 8 0.51 -1.11 5.99
C LEU A 8 1.74 -0.60 5.24
N GLU A 9 2.15 0.63 5.52
CA GLU A 9 3.47 1.13 5.18
C GLU A 9 4.40 0.69 6.29
N CYS A 10 5.36 -0.14 5.93
CA CYS A 10 6.27 -0.76 6.88
C CYS A 10 7.65 -0.12 6.77
N TYR A 11 8.33 0.04 7.90
CA TYR A 11 9.69 0.56 7.93
C TYR A 11 10.52 -0.14 9.00
N CYS A 12 11.82 -0.20 8.75
CA CYS A 12 12.79 -0.73 9.70
C CYS A 12 13.48 0.44 10.39
N SER A 13 13.37 0.53 11.71
CA SER A 13 14.02 1.55 12.54
C SER A 13 15.40 1.10 13.03
N CYS A 14 15.99 0.09 12.40
CA CYS A 14 17.30 -0.37 12.80
C CYS A 14 18.33 0.63 12.29
N ASP A 15 18.88 1.47 13.16
CA ASP A 15 19.84 2.53 12.81
C ASP A 15 21.31 2.10 12.97
N ILE A 16 21.56 0.85 13.38
CA ILE A 16 22.91 0.34 13.66
C ILE A 16 23.31 -0.66 12.57
N PRO A 17 24.24 -0.31 11.67
CA PRO A 17 24.83 -1.25 10.74
C PRO A 17 25.77 -2.20 11.50
N VAL A 18 25.19 -3.22 12.13
CA VAL A 18 25.95 -4.30 12.77
C VAL A 18 26.21 -5.37 11.73
N GLU A 19 27.48 -5.72 11.50
CA GLU A 19 27.82 -6.94 10.77
C GLU A 19 27.09 -8.11 11.44
N ASN A 20 26.26 -8.84 10.67
CA ASN A 20 25.33 -9.90 11.09
C ASN A 20 23.90 -9.48 11.48
N ASN A 21 23.50 -8.20 11.35
CA ASN A 21 22.09 -7.85 11.49
C ASN A 21 21.32 -8.16 10.18
N PRO A 22 20.36 -9.10 10.20
CA PRO A 22 19.60 -9.47 9.01
C PRO A 22 18.80 -8.31 8.41
N CYS A 23 18.48 -7.26 9.18
CA CYS A 23 17.85 -6.04 8.68
C CYS A 23 18.73 -5.26 7.70
N TYR A 24 20.06 -5.42 7.77
CA TYR A 24 21.03 -4.77 6.89
C TYR A 24 21.60 -5.71 5.83
N THR A 25 21.81 -6.98 6.17
CA THR A 25 22.63 -7.88 5.36
C THR A 25 21.85 -8.68 4.32
N ASN A 26 20.53 -8.84 4.48
CA ASN A 26 19.78 -9.80 3.68
C ASN A 26 19.20 -9.25 2.37
N GLY A 27 19.14 -7.93 2.15
CA GLY A 27 18.63 -7.34 0.91
C GLY A 27 17.19 -7.72 0.51
N LYS A 28 16.48 -8.48 1.35
CA LYS A 28 15.17 -9.10 1.05
C LYS A 28 13.97 -8.17 1.21
N GLY A 29 14.19 -6.87 1.33
CA GLY A 29 13.14 -5.92 1.67
C GLY A 29 12.44 -6.25 2.99
N ILE A 30 11.34 -5.54 3.26
CA ILE A 30 10.47 -5.85 4.40
C ILE A 30 9.50 -6.96 4.00
N GLY A 31 9.25 -7.92 4.90
CA GLY A 31 8.26 -8.98 4.66
C GLY A 31 7.68 -9.56 5.95
N ILE A 32 6.93 -10.66 5.84
CA ILE A 32 6.24 -11.32 6.97
C ILE A 32 7.20 -11.65 8.12
N HIS A 33 8.44 -12.03 7.80
CA HIS A 33 9.48 -12.34 8.78
C HIS A 33 9.84 -11.12 9.68
N CYS A 34 9.58 -9.89 9.22
CA CYS A 34 9.82 -8.68 9.99
C CYS A 34 8.74 -8.40 11.04
N LEU A 35 7.53 -8.96 10.93
CA LEU A 35 6.41 -8.64 11.84
C LEU A 35 6.70 -8.94 13.32
N GLN A 36 7.68 -9.78 13.62
CA GLN A 36 8.12 -10.12 14.98
C GLN A 36 9.46 -9.48 15.37
N CYS A 37 10.06 -8.67 14.49
CA CYS A 37 11.32 -8.00 14.74
C CYS A 37 11.12 -6.78 15.66
N GLU A 38 12.01 -6.59 16.63
CA GLU A 38 11.99 -5.43 17.53
C GLU A 38 12.21 -4.09 16.81
N ASN A 39 12.86 -4.12 15.63
CA ASN A 39 13.12 -2.95 14.80
C ASN A 39 12.03 -2.71 13.75
N PHE A 40 10.99 -3.55 13.71
CA PHE A 40 9.89 -3.39 12.78
C PHE A 40 8.85 -2.44 13.34
N SER A 41 8.49 -1.46 12.53
CA SER A 41 7.39 -0.57 12.82
C SER A 41 6.57 -0.37 11.54
N TYR A 42 5.36 0.13 11.71
CA TYR A 42 4.43 0.33 10.61
C TYR A 42 3.52 1.52 10.89
N THR A 43 2.98 2.06 9.81
CA THR A 43 1.86 2.99 9.83
C THR A 43 0.76 2.50 8.88
N LYS A 44 -0.42 3.10 8.99
CA LYS A 44 -1.54 2.81 8.08
C LYS A 44 -1.36 3.65 6.81
N CYS A 45 -1.77 3.10 5.67
CA CYS A 45 -1.92 3.84 4.41
C CYS A 45 -3.41 4.15 4.16
N PRO A 46 -4.01 5.17 4.81
CA PRO A 46 -5.40 5.50 4.57
C PRO A 46 -5.57 6.10 3.17
N HIS A 47 -6.66 5.72 2.50
CA HIS A 47 -7.01 6.26 1.18
C HIS A 47 -5.94 6.02 0.11
N GLU A 48 -5.37 4.82 0.09
CA GLU A 48 -4.41 4.37 -0.92
C GLU A 48 -5.04 3.29 -1.79
N ILE A 49 -4.72 3.32 -3.09
CA ILE A 49 -4.89 2.21 -4.01
C ILE A 49 -3.50 1.74 -4.41
N ALA A 50 -3.29 0.43 -4.37
CA ALA A 50 -2.00 -0.18 -4.65
C ALA A 50 -2.16 -1.46 -5.47
N TYR A 51 -1.26 -1.66 -6.41
CA TYR A 51 -0.97 -2.93 -7.05
C TYR A 51 0.08 -3.65 -6.21
N SER A 52 -0.20 -4.91 -5.87
CA SER A 52 0.72 -5.74 -5.08
C SER A 52 0.99 -7.04 -5.81
N ASN A 53 2.21 -7.55 -5.63
CA ASN A 53 2.65 -8.80 -6.22
C ASN A 53 2.07 -10.02 -5.46
N GLU A 54 2.53 -11.21 -5.82
CA GLU A 54 2.09 -12.48 -5.21
C GLU A 54 2.38 -12.59 -3.70
N ASP A 55 3.34 -11.82 -3.19
CA ASP A 55 3.71 -11.73 -1.79
C ASP A 55 2.95 -10.61 -1.04
N GLY A 56 2.10 -9.85 -1.74
CA GLY A 56 1.39 -8.70 -1.19
C GLY A 56 2.28 -7.48 -0.97
N VAL A 57 3.41 -7.40 -1.68
CA VAL A 57 4.38 -6.30 -1.61
C VAL A 57 4.19 -5.35 -2.78
N ILE A 58 4.35 -4.05 -2.50
CA ILE A 58 4.42 -2.97 -3.49
C ILE A 58 5.91 -2.71 -3.76
N GLU A 59 6.34 -2.86 -5.01
CA GLU A 59 7.78 -2.80 -5.35
C GLU A 59 8.19 -1.40 -5.82
N ASP A 60 7.36 -0.76 -6.65
CA ASP A 60 7.68 0.52 -7.26
C ASP A 60 6.78 1.67 -6.77
N MET A 61 7.31 2.91 -6.85
CA MET A 61 6.54 4.13 -6.52
C MET A 61 5.35 4.36 -7.44
N ASP A 62 5.35 3.76 -8.63
CA ASP A 62 4.26 3.85 -9.61
C ASP A 62 3.18 2.78 -9.38
N ASP A 63 3.41 1.81 -8.47
CA ASP A 63 2.46 0.75 -8.13
C ASP A 63 1.39 1.21 -7.13
N PHE A 64 1.52 2.40 -6.55
CA PHE A 64 0.54 2.92 -5.61
C PHE A 64 0.29 4.42 -5.76
N ILE A 65 -0.88 4.84 -5.30
CA ILE A 65 -1.20 6.26 -5.16
C ILE A 65 -2.05 6.47 -3.92
N GLY A 66 -1.57 7.34 -3.04
CA GLY A 66 -2.22 7.73 -1.78
C GLY A 66 -2.69 9.17 -1.81
N PHE A 67 -3.65 9.49 -0.94
CA PHE A 67 -4.06 10.88 -0.70
C PHE A 67 -2.99 11.63 0.10
N GLY A 68 -2.41 12.68 -0.47
CA GLY A 68 -1.41 13.50 0.23
C GLY A 68 -0.74 14.54 -0.69
N GLY A 69 0.32 15.17 -0.20
CA GLY A 69 1.11 16.13 -0.98
C GLY A 69 0.25 17.28 -1.54
N GLU A 70 0.30 17.48 -2.85
CA GLU A 70 -0.48 18.50 -3.56
C GLU A 70 -2.00 18.27 -3.50
N MET A 71 -2.44 17.06 -3.14
CA MET A 71 -3.86 16.74 -2.96
C MET A 71 -4.39 17.12 -1.57
N ASP A 72 -3.52 17.43 -0.60
CA ASP A 72 -3.94 17.73 0.77
C ASP A 72 -4.10 19.24 1.00
N VAL A 73 -4.97 19.61 1.93
CA VAL A 73 -5.25 21.01 2.32
C VAL A 73 -5.43 21.14 3.83
N ASP A 74 -4.99 22.28 4.37
CA ASP A 74 -5.07 22.55 5.80
C ASP A 74 -6.51 22.72 6.31
N ASP A 75 -7.43 23.16 5.46
CA ASP A 75 -8.83 23.32 5.84
C ASP A 75 -9.49 21.96 6.04
N LYS A 76 -9.91 21.68 7.28
CA LYS A 76 -10.44 20.36 7.67
C LYS A 76 -11.71 19.99 6.93
N GLU A 77 -12.61 20.95 6.69
CA GLU A 77 -13.87 20.66 6.01
C GLU A 77 -13.62 20.33 4.54
N GLN A 78 -12.79 21.13 3.87
CA GLN A 78 -12.40 20.95 2.49
C GLN A 78 -11.62 19.64 2.30
N ARG A 79 -10.69 19.35 3.21
CA ARG A 79 -9.93 18.09 3.25
C ARG A 79 -10.86 16.88 3.29
N GLN A 80 -11.90 16.92 4.14
CA GLN A 80 -12.86 15.82 4.23
C GLN A 80 -13.67 15.62 2.94
N LYS A 81 -14.02 16.72 2.25
CA LYS A 81 -14.68 16.66 0.94
C LYS A 81 -13.77 16.01 -0.10
N TRP A 82 -12.51 16.42 -0.16
CA TRP A 82 -11.54 15.88 -1.12
C TRP A 82 -11.18 14.43 -0.88
N ILE A 83 -11.02 14.02 0.38
CA ILE A 83 -10.86 12.60 0.74
C ILE A 83 -12.07 11.78 0.29
N THR A 84 -13.28 12.34 0.40
CA THR A 84 -14.51 11.67 -0.05
C THR A 84 -14.47 11.44 -1.56
N GLU A 85 -14.10 12.47 -2.34
CA GLU A 85 -14.02 12.32 -3.79
C GLU A 85 -12.89 11.42 -4.24
N TRP A 86 -11.74 11.50 -3.60
CA TRP A 86 -10.66 10.55 -3.85
C TRP A 86 -11.09 9.11 -3.57
N SER A 87 -11.83 8.89 -2.47
CA SER A 87 -12.36 7.56 -2.14
C SER A 87 -13.40 7.08 -3.16
N ASN A 88 -14.17 7.97 -3.77
CA ASN A 88 -15.12 7.63 -4.83
C ASN A 88 -14.37 7.23 -6.11
N ILE A 89 -13.35 8.00 -6.50
CA ILE A 89 -12.47 7.71 -7.64
C ILE A 89 -11.79 6.35 -7.46
N CYS A 90 -11.21 6.08 -6.29
CA CYS A 90 -10.55 4.79 -6.02
C CYS A 90 -11.50 3.60 -6.23
N ARG A 91 -12.72 3.69 -5.71
CA ARG A 91 -13.72 2.62 -5.85
C ARG A 91 -14.14 2.41 -7.30
N GLU A 92 -14.33 3.49 -8.05
CA GLU A 92 -14.63 3.42 -9.48
C GLU A 92 -13.48 2.74 -10.24
N LYS A 93 -12.23 3.12 -9.98
CA LYS A 93 -11.06 2.52 -10.62
C LYS A 93 -10.91 1.03 -10.33
N ILE A 94 -11.16 0.60 -9.08
CA ILE A 94 -11.15 -0.82 -8.71
C ILE A 94 -12.20 -1.61 -9.50
N SER A 95 -13.43 -1.08 -9.59
CA SER A 95 -14.50 -1.74 -10.36
C SER A 95 -14.14 -1.82 -11.86
N ASN A 96 -13.67 -0.71 -12.45
CA ASN A 96 -13.29 -0.67 -13.85
C ASN A 96 -12.16 -1.66 -14.17
N ALA A 97 -11.17 -1.80 -13.28
CA ALA A 97 -10.07 -2.74 -13.46
C ALA A 97 -10.57 -4.20 -13.48
N TYR A 98 -11.54 -4.54 -12.61
CA TYR A 98 -12.17 -5.86 -12.62
C TYR A 98 -12.93 -6.11 -13.92
N ASP A 99 -13.79 -5.17 -14.32
CA ASP A 99 -14.61 -5.30 -15.53
C ASP A 99 -13.73 -5.44 -16.77
N GLU A 100 -12.69 -4.60 -16.90
CA GLU A 100 -11.74 -4.64 -18.02
C GLU A 100 -11.00 -5.99 -18.08
N TYR A 101 -10.55 -6.53 -16.94
CA TYR A 101 -9.89 -7.82 -16.90
C TYR A 101 -10.83 -8.96 -17.33
N MET A 102 -12.06 -8.96 -16.83
CA MET A 102 -13.04 -10.00 -17.13
C MET A 102 -13.42 -10.00 -18.62
N ASP A 103 -13.58 -8.83 -19.22
CA ASP A 103 -13.83 -8.69 -20.65
C ASP A 103 -12.68 -9.24 -21.49
N LYS A 104 -11.44 -8.92 -21.12
CA LYS A 104 -10.24 -9.45 -21.81
C LYS A 104 -10.13 -10.96 -21.67
N ARG A 105 -10.34 -11.51 -20.46
CA ARG A 105 -10.28 -12.95 -20.23
C ARG A 105 -11.29 -13.71 -21.09
N ASN A 106 -12.53 -13.21 -21.17
CA ASN A 106 -13.58 -13.85 -21.97
C ASN A 106 -13.32 -13.81 -23.49
N GLN A 107 -12.41 -12.95 -23.98
CA GLN A 107 -11.98 -12.91 -25.38
C GLN A 107 -10.84 -13.90 -25.68
N LEU A 108 -10.17 -14.41 -24.64
CA LEU A 108 -9.06 -15.35 -24.73
C LEU A 108 -9.50 -16.82 -24.56
N GLU A 109 -10.76 -17.04 -24.15
CA GLU A 109 -11.44 -18.34 -24.04
C GLU A 109 -12.18 -18.69 -25.34
#